data_AF-A0A1Q4E7K5-F1
#
_entry.id   AF-A0A1Q4E7K5-F1
#
_cell.length_a   1.000
_cell.length_b   1.000
_cell.length_c   1.000
_cell.angle_alpha   90.00
_cell.angle_beta   90.00
_cell.angle_gamma   90.00
#
_symmetry.space_group_name_H-M   'P 1'
#
loop_
_entity.id
_entity.type
_entity.pdbx_description
1 polymer ?
#
loop_
_entity_poly.entity_id
_entity_poly.type
_entity_poly.pdbx_seq_one_letter_code
_entity_poly.pdbx_strand_id
1 'polypeptide(L)'
;MHLRPDRLRAHAGEADALAAGLRSALGDRPVDGSPDTDRLVTTLRRALQELGELGAALLAAAEAAERADAEVAGSLRRTGRS
;
A
#
# COMPACT_ATOMS: atom_id res chain seq x y z
N MET A 1 12.88 -15.18 5.75
CA MET A 1 11.47 -14.75 5.67
C MET A 1 10.99 -14.99 4.25
N HIS A 2 9.96 -15.81 4.02
CA HIS A 2 9.25 -15.82 2.74
C HIS A 2 8.17 -14.75 2.78
N LEU A 3 8.34 -13.69 1.98
CA LEU A 3 7.28 -12.73 1.73
C LEU A 3 6.16 -13.46 0.97
N ARG A 4 4.91 -13.26 1.36
CA ARG A 4 3.74 -13.80 0.65
C ARG A 4 3.16 -12.70 -0.24
N PRO A 5 3.37 -12.71 -1.56
CA PRO A 5 2.92 -11.65 -2.47
C PRO A 5 1.43 -11.33 -2.30
N ASP A 6 0.59 -12.36 -2.13
CA ASP A 6 -0.85 -12.17 -1.93
C ASP A 6 -1.20 -11.38 -0.67
N ARG A 7 -0.46 -11.59 0.42
CA ARG A 7 -0.67 -10.82 1.65
C ARG A 7 -0.22 -9.38 1.49
N LEU A 8 0.88 -9.13 0.78
CA LEU A 8 1.35 -7.78 0.49
C LEU A 8 0.33 -7.02 -0.36
N ARG A 9 -0.26 -7.67 -1.37
CA ARG A 9 -1.36 -7.10 -2.15
C ARG A 9 -2.62 -6.85 -1.33
N ALA A 10 -2.98 -7.78 -0.43
CA ALA A 10 -4.10 -7.59 0.48
C ALA A 10 -3.91 -6.36 1.37
N HIS A 11 -2.71 -6.18 1.96
CA HIS A 11 -2.40 -5.01 2.76
C HIS A 11 -2.36 -3.70 1.94
N ALA A 12 -1.91 -3.76 0.68
CA ALA A 12 -2.02 -2.59 -0.21
C ALA A 12 -3.49 -2.21 -0.44
N GLY A 13 -4.37 -3.19 -0.65
CA GLY A 13 -5.81 -2.96 -0.77
C GLY A 13 -6.45 -2.43 0.52
N GLU A 14 -6.00 -2.88 1.69
CA GLU A 14 -6.43 -2.34 2.99
C GLU A 14 -6.02 -0.86 3.15
N ALA A 15 -4.79 -0.50 2.75
CA ALA A 15 -4.32 0.88 2.76
C ALA A 15 -5.15 1.78 1.83
N ASP A 16 -5.49 1.28 0.63
CA ASP A 16 -6.37 1.98 -0.33
C ASP A 16 -7.79 2.16 0.22
N ALA A 17 -8.37 1.14 0.85
CA ALA A 17 -9.69 1.20 1.46
C ALA A 17 -9.73 2.24 2.61
N LEU A 18 -8.70 2.25 3.45
CA LEU A 18 -8.55 3.27 4.50
C LEU A 18 -8.43 4.67 3.90
N ALA A 19 -7.62 4.84 2.85
CA ALA A 19 -7.48 6.12 2.17
C ALA A 19 -8.79 6.57 1.51
N ALA A 20 -9.59 5.66 0.97
CA ALA A 20 -10.92 5.98 0.45
C ALA A 20 -11.87 6.47 1.56
N GLY A 21 -11.88 5.78 2.71
CA GLY A 21 -12.67 6.20 3.87
C GLY A 21 -12.29 7.59 4.38
N LEU A 22 -10.99 7.88 4.47
CA LEU A 22 -10.50 9.21 4.87
C LEU A 22 -10.85 10.30 3.86
N ARG A 23 -10.81 10.02 2.55
CA ARG A 23 -11.24 10.98 1.51
C ARG A 23 -12.74 11.28 1.62
N SER A 24 -13.58 10.27 1.85
CA SER A 24 -15.02 10.48 2.08
C SER A 24 -15.25 11.37 3.29
N ALA A 25 -14.61 11.06 4.42
CA ALA A 25 -14.73 11.85 5.65
C ALA A 25 -14.28 13.31 5.48
N LEU A 26 -13.29 13.57 4.64
CA LEU A 26 -12.87 14.93 4.27
C LEU A 26 -13.90 15.65 3.38
N GLY A 27 -14.56 14.92 2.47
CA GLY A 27 -15.56 15.47 1.56
C GLY A 27 -16.87 15.83 2.26
N ASP A 28 -17.27 15.05 3.27
CA ASP A 28 -18.54 15.24 3.99
C ASP A 28 -18.48 16.30 5.12
N ARG A 29 -17.33 16.95 5.31
CA ARG A 29 -17.09 17.84 6.44
C ARG A 29 -17.71 19.23 6.24
N PRO A 30 -18.42 19.80 7.25
CA PRO A 30 -18.78 21.21 7.24
C PRO A 30 -17.53 22.11 7.28
N VAL A 31 -17.45 23.07 6.37
CA VAL A 31 -16.36 24.05 6.30
C VAL A 31 -16.72 25.23 7.20
N ASP A 32 -16.43 25.10 8.49
CA ASP A 32 -16.66 26.18 9.47
C ASP A 32 -15.48 27.17 9.58
N GLY A 33 -14.39 26.91 8.86
CA GLY A 33 -13.22 27.80 8.78
C GLY A 33 -12.43 27.93 10.09
N SER A 34 -12.67 27.06 11.07
CA SER A 34 -11.93 27.07 12.33
C SER A 34 -10.49 26.57 12.12
N PRO A 35 -9.50 27.17 12.82
CA PRO A 35 -8.09 26.76 12.73
C PRO A 35 -7.86 25.30 13.15
N ASP A 36 -8.68 24.76 14.04
CA ASP A 36 -8.62 23.33 14.40
C ASP A 36 -9.07 22.44 13.24
N THR A 37 -10.10 22.89 12.53
CA THR A 37 -10.63 22.26 11.32
C THR A 37 -9.54 22.27 10.23
N ASP A 38 -8.81 23.36 10.03
CA ASP A 38 -7.70 23.42 9.05
C ASP A 38 -6.50 22.52 9.41
N ARG A 39 -6.13 22.46 10.69
CA ARG A 39 -5.09 21.54 11.19
C ARG A 39 -5.47 20.09 10.92
N LEU A 40 -6.72 19.73 11.19
CA LEU A 40 -7.23 18.39 10.95
C LEU A 40 -7.18 18.02 9.46
N VAL A 41 -7.55 18.93 8.54
CA VAL A 41 -7.42 18.69 7.08
C VAL A 41 -5.97 18.43 6.70
N THR A 42 -5.06 19.24 7.22
CA THR A 42 -3.63 19.13 6.89
C THR A 42 -3.08 17.78 7.32
N THR A 43 -3.39 17.35 8.55
CA THR A 43 -3.02 16.03 9.07
C THR A 43 -3.63 14.90 8.24
N LEU A 44 -4.92 14.99 7.88
CA LEU A 44 -5.59 13.97 7.08
C LEU A 44 -5.03 13.87 5.66
N ARG A 45 -4.71 15.00 5.02
CA ARG A 45 -4.05 15.02 3.71
C ARG A 45 -2.67 14.34 3.75
N ARG A 46 -1.91 14.59 4.82
CA ARG A 46 -0.63 13.91 5.04
C ARG A 46 -0.82 12.41 5.23
N ALA A 47 -1.78 11.99 6.05
CA ALA A 47 -2.09 10.57 6.24
C ALA A 47 -2.50 9.88 4.92
N LEU A 48 -3.27 10.57 4.06
CA LEU A 48 -3.63 10.06 2.73
C LEU A 48 -2.41 9.87 1.82
N GLN A 49 -1.44 10.77 1.90
CA GLN A 49 -0.18 10.65 1.16
C GLN A 49 0.62 9.44 1.68
N GLU A 50 0.81 9.35 3.00
CA GLU A 50 1.56 8.26 3.64
C GLU A 50 0.94 6.88 3.33
N LEU A 51 -0.40 6.78 3.32
CA LEU A 51 -1.10 5.55 2.93
C LEU A 51 -0.88 5.18 1.46
N GLY A 52 -0.86 6.17 0.56
CA GLY A 52 -0.57 5.94 -0.86
C GLY A 52 0.87 5.45 -1.09
N GLU A 53 1.83 6.07 -0.40
CA GLU A 53 3.24 5.65 -0.44
C GLU A 53 3.42 4.23 0.12
N LEU A 54 2.74 3.90 1.22
CA LEU A 54 2.75 2.56 1.80
C LEU A 54 2.14 1.52 0.85
N GLY A 55 0.98 1.81 0.26
CA GLY A 55 0.33 0.92 -0.72
C GLY A 55 1.24 0.62 -1.91
N ALA A 56 1.88 1.66 -2.48
CA ALA A 56 2.83 1.50 -3.58
C ALA A 56 4.05 0.65 -3.17
N ALA A 57 4.60 0.86 -1.98
CA ALA A 57 5.71 0.07 -1.47
C ALA A 57 5.35 -1.40 -1.27
N LEU A 58 4.14 -1.69 -0.78
CA LEU A 58 3.63 -3.05 -0.60
C LEU A 58 3.47 -3.78 -1.95
N LEU A 59 2.95 -3.11 -2.97
CA LEU A 59 2.84 -3.66 -4.32
C LEU A 59 4.21 -3.94 -4.94
N ALA A 60 5.15 -3.00 -4.83
CA ALA A 60 6.51 -3.18 -5.31
C ALA A 60 7.23 -4.35 -4.61
N ALA A 61 7.00 -4.51 -3.30
CA ALA A 61 7.52 -5.65 -2.55
C ALA A 61 6.90 -6.98 -3.00
N ALA A 62 5.60 -7.00 -3.34
CA ALA A 62 4.94 -8.19 -3.87
C ALA A 62 5.55 -8.62 -5.22
N GLU A 63 5.77 -7.67 -6.13
CA GLU A 63 6.41 -7.92 -7.43
C GLU A 63 7.87 -8.38 -7.28
N ALA A 64 8.61 -7.80 -6.34
CA ALA A 64 9.98 -8.22 -6.06
C ALA A 64 10.04 -9.66 -5.53
N ALA A 65 9.11 -10.03 -4.65
CA ALA A 65 9.01 -11.39 -4.13
C ALA A 65 8.69 -12.41 -5.24
N GLU A 66 7.74 -12.11 -6.14
CA GLU A 66 7.43 -12.99 -7.27
C GLU A 66 8.59 -13.17 -8.25
N ARG A 67 9.32 -12.10 -8.53
CA ARG A 67 10.53 -12.18 -9.37
C ARG A 67 11.59 -13.08 -8.74
N ALA A 68 11.83 -12.94 -7.44
CA ALA A 68 12.76 -13.80 -6.72
C ALA A 68 12.34 -15.28 -6.77
N ASP A 69 11.05 -15.56 -6.55
CA ASP A 69 10.53 -16.94 -6.62
C ASP A 69 10.65 -17.53 -8.04
N ALA A 70 10.40 -16.72 -9.08
CA ALA A 70 10.55 -17.15 -10.47
C ALA A 70 12.03 -17.45 -10.83
N GLU A 71 12.97 -16.63 -10.37
CA GLU A 71 14.40 -16.83 -10.55
C GLU A 71 14.89 -18.12 -9.86
N VAL A 72 14.43 -18.38 -8.64
CA VAL A 72 14.73 -19.62 -7.91
C VAL A 72 14.16 -20.83 -8.65
N ALA A 73 12.88 -20.79 -9.05
CA ALA A 73 12.25 -21.88 -9.80
C ALA A 73 12.91 -22.14 -11.18
N GLY A 74 13.43 -21.09 -11.83
CA GLY A 74 14.21 -21.20 -13.06
C GLY A 74 15.57 -21.86 -12.84
N SER A 75 16.24 -21.51 -11.75
CA SER A 75 17.55 -22.08 -11.37
C SER A 75 17.44 -23.56 -11.01
N LEU A 76 16.42 -23.94 -10.21
CA LEU A 76 16.16 -25.33 -9.84
C LEU A 76 15.84 -26.23 -11.05
N ARG A 77 15.06 -25.73 -12.02
CA ARG A 77 14.77 -26.46 -13.26
C ARG A 77 16.00 -26.68 -14.13
N ARG A 78 17.00 -25.80 -14.04
CA ARG A 78 18.25 -25.89 -14.80
C ARG A 78 19.21 -26.91 -14.18
N THR A 79 19.34 -26.91 -12.86
CA THR A 79 20.21 -27.83 -12.13
C THR A 79 19.65 -29.25 -12.07
N GLY A 80 18.33 -29.43 -11.96
CA GLY A 80 17.69 -30.77 -11.99
C GLY A 80 17.64 -31.43 -13.37
N ARG A 81 18.13 -30.76 -14.41
CA ARG A 81 18.14 -31.23 -15.81
C ARG A 81 19.57 -31.45 -16.34
N SER A 82 20.59 -31.23 -15.50
CA SER A 82 22.01 -31.53 -15.74
C SER A 82 22.40 -32.77 -14.95
#